data_AF-A0A3C0TT10-F1
#
_entry.id   AF-A0A3C0TT10-F1
#
_cell.length_a   1.000
_cell.length_b   1.000
_cell.length_c   1.000
_cell.angle_alpha   90.00
_cell.angle_beta   90.00
_cell.angle_gamma   90.00
#
_symmetry.space_group_name_H-M   'P 1'
#
loop_
_entity.id
_entity.type
_entity.pdbx_description
1 polymer ?
#
loop_
_entity_poly.entity_id
_entity_poly.type
_entity_poly.pdbx_seq_one_letter_code
_entity_poly.pdbx_strand_id
1 'polypeptide(L)' 'MLAALLPSYPVMCFWPDRIAMTAKRFLDGFPGKVLYAVKCNPHAIVLRALHNAGIRDFDTASLNEIALVNELFNDVR' A
#
# COMPACT_ATOMS: atom_id res chain seq x y z
N MET A 1 10.74 -6.63 -20.57
CA MET A 1 9.69 -7.50 -20.02
C MET A 1 10.36 -8.52 -19.11
N LEU A 2 9.83 -8.79 -17.91
CA LEU A 2 10.43 -9.69 -16.91
C LEU A 2 10.81 -11.07 -17.49
N ALA A 3 9.99 -11.60 -18.39
CA ALA A 3 10.23 -12.87 -19.08
C ALA A 3 11.58 -12.90 -19.83
N ALA A 4 12.08 -11.76 -20.32
CA ALA A 4 13.38 -11.67 -20.99
C ALA A 4 14.58 -11.82 -20.02
N LEU A 5 14.36 -11.70 -18.71
CA LEU A 5 15.39 -11.86 -17.69
C LEU A 5 15.59 -13.32 -17.28
N LEU A 6 14.76 -14.26 -17.77
CA LEU A 6 14.82 -15.70 -17.50
C LEU A 6 15.17 -16.03 -16.03
N PRO A 7 14.43 -15.51 -15.05
CA PRO A 7 14.80 -15.68 -13.66
C PRO A 7 14.69 -17.15 -13.25
N SER A 8 15.75 -17.66 -12.63
CA SER A 8 15.80 -19.05 -12.14
C SER A 8 14.94 -19.30 -10.90
N TYR A 9 14.41 -18.24 -10.28
CA TYR A 9 13.58 -18.29 -9.08
C TYR A 9 12.36 -17.37 -9.21
N PRO A 10 11.26 -17.64 -8.47
CA PRO A 10 10.14 -16.72 -8.39
C PRO A 10 10.57 -15.33 -7.95
N VAL A 11 10.01 -14.33 -8.59
CA VAL A 11 10.30 -12.91 -8.34
C VAL A 11 9.03 -12.20 -7.92
N MET A 12 9.13 -11.41 -6.85
CA MET A 12 8.02 -10.58 -6.40
C MET A 12 8.00 -9.29 -7.22
N CYS A 13 6.89 -9.04 -7.91
CA CYS A 13 6.71 -7.86 -8.74
C CYS A 13 5.70 -6.91 -8.11
N PHE A 14 6.06 -5.62 -8.09
CA PHE A 14 5.19 -4.55 -7.63
C PHE A 14 4.86 -3.63 -8.80
N TRP A 15 3.61 -3.17 -8.87
CA TRP A 15 3.18 -2.13 -9.79
C TRP A 15 2.60 -0.95 -9.00
N PRO A 16 3.45 -0.09 -8.41
CA PRO A 16 2.99 1.04 -7.60
C PRO A 16 1.95 1.92 -8.29
N ASP A 17 2.09 2.15 -9.60
CA ASP A 17 1.15 2.97 -10.37
C ASP A 17 -0.25 2.35 -10.45
N ARG A 18 -0.34 1.01 -10.53
CA ARG A 18 -1.64 0.30 -10.52
C ARG A 18 -2.30 0.38 -9.16
N ILE A 19 -1.51 0.27 -8.08
CA ILE A 19 -1.98 0.45 -6.71
C ILE A 19 -2.52 1.87 -6.54
N ALA A 20 -1.75 2.88 -6.96
CA ALA A 20 -2.14 4.27 -6.85
C ALA A 20 -3.41 4.60 -7.66
N MET A 21 -3.51 4.08 -8.90
CA MET A 21 -4.70 4.26 -9.74
C MET A 21 -5.95 3.64 -9.10
N THR A 22 -5.81 2.46 -8.50
CA THR A 22 -6.92 1.78 -7.83
C THR A 22 -7.35 2.53 -6.58
N ALA A 23 -6.40 3.00 -5.78
CA ALA A 23 -6.66 3.81 -4.59
C ALA A 23 -7.38 5.12 -4.94
N LYS A 24 -6.90 5.86 -5.94
CA LYS A 24 -7.54 7.09 -6.43
C LYS A 24 -8.98 6.84 -6.87
N ARG A 25 -9.20 5.81 -7.70
CA ARG A 25 -10.56 5.46 -8.14
C ARG A 25 -11.50 5.19 -6.97
N PHE A 26 -11.02 4.55 -5.89
CA PHE A 26 -11.83 4.32 -4.70
C PHE A 26 -12.12 5.61 -3.94
N LEU A 27 -11.09 6.43 -3.71
CA LEU A 27 -11.22 7.74 -3.04
C LEU A 27 -12.18 8.68 -3.79
N ASP A 28 -12.10 8.73 -5.12
CA ASP A 28 -12.97 9.57 -5.95
C ASP A 28 -14.43 9.09 -5.95
N GLY A 29 -14.63 7.77 -5.75
CA GLY A 29 -15.95 7.14 -5.83
C GLY A 29 -16.65 6.96 -4.48
N PHE A 30 -15.95 7.13 -3.36
CA PHE A 30 -16.49 6.88 -2.02
C PHE A 30 -16.40 8.15 -1.15
N PRO A 31 -17.54 8.75 -0.76
CA PRO A 31 -17.54 10.03 -0.04
C PRO A 31 -17.20 9.91 1.45
N GLY A 32 -16.96 8.70 1.95
CA GLY A 32 -16.67 8.44 3.36
C GLY A 32 -15.17 8.44 3.69
N LYS A 33 -14.86 8.22 4.97
CA LYS A 33 -13.47 8.03 5.43
C LYS A 33 -12.94 6.70 4.91
N VAL A 34 -11.78 6.73 4.25
CA VAL A 34 -11.14 5.55 3.65
C VAL A 34 -9.96 5.12 4.49
N LEU A 35 -9.96 3.85 4.90
CA LEU A 35 -8.87 3.21 5.61
C LEU A 35 -8.33 2.04 4.79
N TYR A 36 -7.04 1.77 4.89
CA TYR A 36 -6.44 0.54 4.38
C TYR A 36 -6.10 -0.41 5.52
N ALA A 37 -6.61 -1.64 5.47
CA ALA A 37 -6.26 -2.69 6.43
C ALA A 37 -4.85 -3.23 6.15
N VAL A 38 -3.90 -2.93 7.04
CA VAL A 38 -2.46 -3.24 6.86
C VAL A 38 -2.22 -4.73 6.69
N LYS A 39 -2.95 -5.57 7.42
CA LYS A 39 -2.91 -7.04 7.32
C LYS A 39 -3.06 -7.59 5.90
N CYS A 40 -3.73 -6.86 5.00
CA CYS A 40 -3.96 -7.31 3.62
C CYS A 40 -2.65 -7.36 2.83
N ASN A 41 -1.76 -6.39 3.05
CA ASN A 41 -0.40 -6.39 2.52
C ASN A 41 0.44 -5.33 3.26
N PRO A 42 1.30 -5.72 4.20
CA PRO A 42 2.13 -4.78 4.96
C PRO A 42 3.40 -4.35 4.23
N HIS A 43 3.62 -4.78 2.98
CA HIS A 43 4.86 -4.48 2.29
C HIS A 43 5.01 -2.96 2.08
N ALA A 44 6.15 -2.38 2.48
CA ALA A 44 6.33 -0.93 2.52
C ALA A 44 6.17 -0.23 1.16
N ILE A 45 6.44 -0.92 0.04
CA ILE A 45 6.14 -0.40 -1.32
C ILE A 45 4.64 -0.20 -1.53
N VAL A 46 3.81 -1.14 -1.05
CA VAL A 46 2.35 -1.06 -1.17
C VAL A 46 1.83 0.07 -0.30
N LEU A 47 2.25 0.11 0.97
CA LEU A 47 1.83 1.16 1.91
C LEU A 47 2.21 2.55 1.39
N ARG A 48 3.44 2.73 0.90
CA ARG A 48 3.89 4.00 0.31
C ARG A 48 3.10 4.37 -0.96
N ALA A 49 2.79 3.41 -1.82
CA ALA A 49 1.99 3.66 -3.01
C ALA A 49 0.56 4.12 -2.67
N LEU A 50 -0.07 3.49 -1.67
CA LEU A 50 -1.39 3.87 -1.16
C LEU A 50 -1.36 5.26 -0.52
N HIS A 51 -0.34 5.53 0.32
CA HIS A 51 -0.16 6.84 0.94
C HIS A 51 0.05 7.93 -0.11
N ASN A 52 0.98 7.75 -1.05
CA ASN A 52 1.21 8.71 -2.14
C ASN A 52 -0.04 8.93 -3.02
N ALA A 53 -0.95 7.96 -3.08
CA ALA A 53 -2.20 8.07 -3.84
C ALA A 53 -3.32 8.81 -3.10
N GLY A 54 -3.20 9.05 -1.79
CA GLY A 54 -4.16 9.82 -1.01
C GLY A 54 -4.77 9.09 0.19
N ILE A 55 -4.51 7.79 0.39
CA ILE A 55 -4.94 7.11 1.62
C ILE A 55 -4.10 7.65 2.79
N ARG A 56 -4.74 8.01 3.90
CA ARG A 56 -4.06 8.59 5.08
C ARG A 56 -4.29 7.82 6.37
N ASP A 57 -5.32 6.98 6.40
CA ASP A 57 -5.70 6.22 7.57
C ASP A 57 -5.45 4.74 7.32
N PHE A 58 -4.90 4.06 8.33
CA PHE A 58 -4.50 2.65 8.24
C PHE A 58 -5.12 1.87 9.41
N ASP A 59 -5.83 0.79 9.09
CA ASP A 59 -6.38 -0.13 10.08
C ASP A 59 -5.33 -1.18 10.43
N THR A 60 -4.97 -1.26 11.71
CA THR A 60 -3.90 -2.12 12.24
C THR A 60 -4.46 -3.08 13.29
N ALA A 61 -4.06 -4.34 13.22
CA ALA A 61 -4.50 -5.42 14.10
C ALA A 61 -3.39 -5.96 15.02
N SER A 62 -2.18 -5.37 15.01
CA SER A 62 -1.07 -5.76 15.89
C SER A 62 -0.11 -4.62 16.20
N LEU A 63 0.68 -4.76 17.27
CA LEU A 63 1.73 -3.80 17.61
C LEU A 63 2.78 -3.63 16.50
N ASN A 64 3.10 -4.71 15.78
CA ASN A 64 4.04 -4.65 14.66
C ASN A 64 3.50 -3.83 13.50
N GLU A 65 2.19 -3.92 13.22
CA GLU A 65 1.56 -3.10 12.18
C GLU A 65 1.49 -1.62 12.59
N ILE A 66 1.19 -1.34 13.87
CA ILE A 66 1.24 0.04 14.42
C ILE A 66 2.64 0.62 14.29
N ALA A 67 3.66 -0.13 14.72
CA ALA A 67 5.06 0.30 14.63
C ALA A 67 5.47 0.57 13.17
N LEU A 68 5.16 -0.35 12.27
CA LEU A 68 5.45 -0.22 10.84
C LEU A 68 4.85 1.05 10.24
N VAL A 69 3.57 1.32 10.49
CA VAL A 69 2.90 2.51 9.93
C VAL A 69 3.54 3.79 10.47
N ASN A 70 3.84 3.85 11.76
CA ASN A 70 4.50 5.00 12.40
C ASN A 70 5.96 5.20 11.94
N GLU A 71 6.68 4.12 11.61
CA GLU A 71 8.04 4.22 11.04
C GLU A 71 8.04 4.74 9.60
N LEU A 72 6.98 4.41 8.84
CA LEU A 72 6.88 4.78 7.43
C LEU A 72 6.37 6.21 7.20
N PHE A 73 5.54 6.73 8.10
CA PHE A 73 4.80 7.97 7.89
C PHE A 73 4.69 8.79 9.17
N ASN A 74 4.90 10.10 9.04
CA ASN A 74 4.80 11.05 10.15
C ASN A 74 3.44 11.78 10.22
N ASP A 75 2.55 11.55 9.26
CA ASP A 75 1.28 12.26 9.08
C ASP A 75 0.05 11.33 9.05
N VAL A 76 0.20 10.09 9.50
CA VAL A 76 -0.92 9.13 9.64
C VAL A 76 -1.82 9.54 10.79
N ARG A 77 -3.13 9.38 10.60
CA ARG A 77 -4.19 9.76 11.54
C ARG A 77 -4.84 8.55 12.21
#